data_AF-A0A920J4H3-F1
#
_entry.id   AF-A0A920J4H3-F1
#
_cell.length_a   1.000
_cell.length_b   1.000
_cell.length_c   1.000
_cell.angle_alpha   90.00
_cell.angle_beta   90.00
_cell.angle_gamma   90.00
#
_symmetry.space_group_name_H-M   'P 1'
#
loop_
_entity.id
_entity.type
_entity.pdbx_description
1 polymer ?
#
loop_
_entity_poly.entity_id
_entity_poly.type
_entity_poly.pdbx_seq_one_letter_code
_entity_poly.pdbx_strand_id
1 'polypeptide(L)'
;MAEQRFIASNNFFHPYIIDFSIEMTDEQVSQIDQHFKDIVNKRKEAEKERKKEENSTLETFIRIFKFLKIDLNEEQKNKIIDFSIKAEEIDKDPDFSDFDQAKWTKELNLILVDRKLTGFESRLDKHLKVFNEPRDESELNKRLNILIAEIISSLDEKQRKNYKQRIDFFIRSLDGIIENYI
;
A
#
# COMPACT_ATOMS: atom_id res chain seq x y z
N MET A 1 12.34 -11.24 9.32
CA MET A 1 11.63 -12.33 8.58
C MET A 1 10.56 -11.78 7.64
N ALA A 2 9.57 -10.99 8.09
CA ALA A 2 8.53 -10.43 7.22
C ALA A 2 9.06 -9.37 6.23
N GLU A 3 9.89 -8.45 6.71
CA GLU A 3 10.55 -7.42 5.88
C GLU A 3 11.41 -8.03 4.76
N GLN A 4 12.25 -9.00 5.10
CA GLN A 4 13.05 -9.73 4.11
C GLN A 4 12.19 -10.43 3.06
N ARG A 5 11.00 -10.96 3.44
CA ARG A 5 10.04 -11.55 2.49
C ARG A 5 9.39 -10.49 1.61
N PHE A 6 9.08 -9.32 2.16
CA PHE A 6 8.56 -8.19 1.38
C PHE A 6 9.58 -7.72 0.34
N ILE A 7 10.83 -7.47 0.76
CA ILE A 7 11.92 -7.07 -0.15
C ILE A 7 12.17 -8.14 -1.21
N ALA A 8 12.21 -9.42 -0.82
CA ALA A 8 12.37 -10.52 -1.77
C ALA A 8 11.21 -10.58 -2.78
N SER A 9 9.97 -10.43 -2.31
CA SER A 9 8.79 -10.39 -3.19
C SER A 9 8.80 -9.17 -4.12
N ASN A 10 9.17 -7.99 -3.62
CA ASN A 10 9.26 -6.79 -4.45
C ASN A 10 10.30 -6.98 -5.56
N ASN A 11 11.51 -7.40 -5.19
CA ASN A 11 12.59 -7.67 -6.15
C ASN A 11 12.25 -8.77 -7.15
N PHE A 12 11.45 -9.78 -6.77
CA PHE A 12 11.00 -10.83 -7.69
C PHE A 12 10.23 -10.25 -8.88
N PHE A 13 9.39 -9.24 -8.67
CA PHE A 13 8.57 -8.66 -9.75
C PHE A 13 9.33 -7.67 -10.64
N HIS A 14 10.47 -7.12 -10.19
CA HIS A 14 11.16 -6.06 -10.93
C HIS A 14 11.53 -6.45 -12.37
N PRO A 15 12.18 -7.60 -12.65
CA PRO A 15 12.53 -7.97 -14.02
C PRO A 15 11.30 -8.04 -14.94
N TYR A 16 10.21 -8.63 -14.46
CA TYR A 16 8.97 -8.75 -15.22
C TYR A 16 8.31 -7.39 -15.49
N ILE A 17 8.34 -6.47 -14.51
CA ILE A 17 7.84 -5.11 -14.69
C ILE A 17 8.70 -4.36 -15.73
N ILE A 18 10.01 -4.55 -15.70
CA ILE A 18 10.93 -3.94 -16.66
C ILE A 18 10.64 -4.45 -18.07
N ASP A 19 10.59 -5.77 -18.26
CA ASP A 19 10.31 -6.40 -19.55
C ASP A 19 8.96 -5.95 -20.10
N PHE A 20 7.91 -5.98 -19.27
CA PHE A 20 6.59 -5.51 -19.65
C PHE A 20 6.59 -4.04 -20.06
N SER A 21 7.35 -3.21 -19.35
CA SER A 21 7.41 -1.78 -19.61
C SER A 21 8.10 -1.45 -20.92
N ILE A 22 9.09 -2.25 -21.38
CA ILE A 22 9.75 -2.07 -22.68
C ILE A 22 8.76 -2.21 -23.83
N GLU A 23 7.88 -3.20 -23.74
CA GLU A 23 6.91 -3.57 -24.78
C GLU A 23 5.67 -2.65 -24.83
N MET A 24 5.57 -1.68 -23.92
CA MET A 24 4.42 -0.77 -23.89
C MET A 24 4.33 0.13 -25.12
N THR A 25 3.10 0.36 -25.57
CA THR A 25 2.80 1.42 -26.53
C THR A 25 2.79 2.79 -25.86
N ASP A 26 2.96 3.87 -26.64
CA ASP A 26 2.88 5.23 -26.10
C ASP A 26 1.49 5.53 -25.50
N GLU A 27 0.44 4.92 -26.07
CA GLU A 27 -0.91 5.00 -25.54
C GLU A 27 -1.02 4.37 -24.14
N GLN A 28 -0.45 3.17 -23.95
CA GLN A 28 -0.44 2.51 -22.65
C GLN A 28 0.33 3.32 -21.59
N VAL A 29 1.47 3.91 -21.96
CA VAL A 29 2.22 4.80 -21.06
C VAL A 29 1.38 6.03 -20.68
N SER A 30 0.69 6.64 -21.65
CA SER A 30 -0.20 7.78 -21.37
C SER A 30 -1.38 7.41 -20.47
N GLN A 31 -1.95 6.21 -20.63
CA GLN A 31 -3.04 5.72 -19.78
C GLN A 31 -2.57 5.52 -18.33
N ILE A 32 -1.37 4.98 -18.14
CA ILE A 32 -0.75 4.80 -16.82
C ILE A 32 -0.53 6.15 -16.13
N ASP A 33 0.05 7.12 -16.84
CA ASP A 33 0.27 8.47 -16.32
C ASP A 33 -1.04 9.13 -15.88
N GLN A 34 -2.08 9.07 -16.73
CA GLN A 34 -3.38 9.63 -16.39
C GLN A 34 -3.99 8.94 -15.17
N HIS A 35 -3.92 7.60 -15.11
CA HIS A 35 -4.45 6.83 -13.99
C HIS A 35 -3.81 7.24 -12.65
N PHE A 36 -2.47 7.34 -12.60
CA PHE A 36 -1.80 7.73 -11.37
C PHE A 36 -2.03 9.20 -11.01
N LYS A 37 -2.11 10.11 -11.99
CA LYS A 37 -2.51 11.51 -11.76
C LYS A 37 -3.89 11.60 -11.14
N ASP A 38 -4.85 10.83 -11.65
CA ASP A 38 -6.21 10.78 -11.09
C ASP A 38 -6.21 10.27 -9.64
N ILE A 39 -5.40 9.26 -9.32
CA ILE A 39 -5.23 8.77 -7.94
C ILE A 39 -4.66 9.87 -7.04
N VAL A 40 -3.58 10.53 -7.46
CA VAL A 40 -2.94 11.60 -6.68
C VAL A 40 -3.90 12.76 -6.47
N ASN A 41 -4.67 13.14 -7.49
CA ASN A 41 -5.65 14.22 -7.39
C ASN A 41 -6.81 13.86 -6.46
N LYS A 42 -7.39 12.65 -6.58
CA LYS A 42 -8.43 12.16 -5.67
C LYS A 42 -7.98 12.17 -4.21
N ARG A 43 -6.72 11.80 -3.95
CA ARG A 43 -6.13 11.88 -2.60
C ARG A 43 -6.04 13.32 -2.11
N LYS A 44 -5.57 14.25 -2.94
CA LYS A 44 -5.48 15.68 -2.61
C LYS A 44 -6.86 16.31 -2.36
N GLU A 45 -7.87 15.93 -3.13
CA GLU A 45 -9.25 16.38 -2.93
C GLU A 45 -9.83 15.84 -1.63
N ALA A 46 -9.67 14.54 -1.36
CA ALA A 46 -10.06 13.94 -0.09
C ALA A 46 -9.39 14.61 1.11
N GLU A 47 -8.11 14.97 0.99
CA GLU A 47 -7.38 15.67 2.06
C GLU A 47 -7.91 17.09 2.30
N LYS A 48 -8.36 17.80 1.26
CA LYS A 48 -8.99 19.11 1.40
C LYS A 48 -10.39 19.04 2.02
N GLU A 49 -11.10 17.93 1.79
CA GLU A 49 -12.46 17.71 2.28
C GLU A 49 -12.51 17.14 3.70
N ARG A 50 -11.41 16.55 4.19
CA ARG A 50 -11.28 16.07 5.57
C ARG A 50 -11.47 17.23 6.55
N LYS A 51 -12.41 17.07 7.47
CA LYS A 51 -12.53 18.01 8.59
C LYS A 51 -11.38 17.73 9.56
N LYS A 52 -10.78 18.80 10.10
CA LYS A 52 -9.68 18.74 11.09
C LYS A 52 -10.02 17.99 12.39
N GLU A 53 -11.28 17.59 12.56
CA GLU A 53 -11.82 16.87 13.72
C GLU A 53 -12.11 15.39 13.44
N GLU A 54 -11.98 14.92 12.19
CA GLU A 54 -12.14 13.51 11.83
C GLU A 54 -10.83 12.76 12.14
N ASN A 55 -10.88 11.75 13.02
CA ASN A 55 -9.72 10.91 13.33
C ASN A 55 -9.29 10.14 12.06
N SER A 56 -8.31 10.70 11.35
CA SER A 56 -7.81 10.18 10.06
C SER A 56 -7.28 8.74 10.17
N THR A 57 -6.82 8.35 11.36
CA THR A 57 -6.39 6.99 11.66
C THR A 57 -7.53 6.01 11.79
N LEU A 58 -8.61 6.38 12.49
CA LEU A 58 -9.79 5.54 12.55
C LEU A 58 -10.33 5.25 11.15
N GLU A 59 -10.40 6.27 10.29
CA GLU A 59 -10.82 6.07 8.91
C GLU A 59 -9.89 5.14 8.13
N THR A 60 -8.58 5.31 8.29
CA THR A 60 -7.56 4.49 7.63
C THR A 60 -7.69 3.03 8.04
N PHE A 61 -7.82 2.78 9.35
CA PHE A 61 -8.08 1.44 9.87
C PHE A 61 -9.40 0.88 9.32
N ILE A 62 -10.49 1.64 9.32
CA ILE A 62 -11.78 1.19 8.74
C ILE A 62 -11.59 0.77 7.28
N ARG A 63 -10.87 1.54 6.47
CA ARG A 63 -10.61 1.22 5.06
C ARG A 63 -9.78 -0.06 4.91
N ILE A 64 -8.72 -0.22 5.70
CA ILE A 64 -7.86 -1.42 5.71
C ILE A 64 -8.66 -2.66 6.10
N PHE A 65 -9.40 -2.60 7.21
CA PHE A 65 -10.19 -3.74 7.69
C PHE A 65 -11.36 -4.06 6.73
N LYS A 66 -11.98 -3.06 6.12
CA LYS A 66 -12.99 -3.28 5.07
C LYS A 66 -12.42 -3.97 3.84
N PHE A 67 -11.19 -3.63 3.43
CA PHE A 67 -10.48 -4.35 2.36
C PHE A 67 -10.23 -5.83 2.71
N LEU A 68 -10.06 -6.12 4.00
CA LEU A 68 -9.96 -7.47 4.57
C LEU A 68 -11.32 -8.13 4.85
N LYS A 69 -12.43 -7.54 4.39
CA LYS A 69 -13.83 -7.97 4.64
C LYS A 69 -14.23 -8.00 6.11
N ILE A 70 -13.61 -7.16 6.93
CA ILE A 70 -13.94 -6.98 8.34
C ILE A 70 -14.62 -5.63 8.51
N ASP A 71 -15.89 -5.65 8.94
CA ASP A 71 -16.59 -4.46 9.41
C ASP A 71 -16.31 -4.29 10.90
N LEU A 72 -15.54 -3.28 11.28
CA LEU A 72 -15.14 -3.04 12.68
C LEU A 72 -16.35 -2.69 13.56
N ASN A 73 -16.44 -3.32 14.72
CA ASN A 73 -17.44 -2.99 15.74
C ASN A 73 -16.98 -1.82 16.63
N GLU A 74 -17.89 -1.29 17.47
CA GLU A 74 -17.60 -0.11 18.31
C GLU A 74 -16.45 -0.35 19.31
N GLU A 75 -16.31 -1.55 19.87
CA GLU A 75 -15.18 -1.87 20.76
C GLU A 75 -13.83 -1.78 20.03
N GLN A 76 -13.76 -2.32 18.81
CA GLN A 76 -12.57 -2.26 17.98
C GLN A 76 -12.26 -0.83 17.53
N LYS A 77 -13.27 -0.04 17.16
CA LYS A 77 -13.11 1.38 16.83
C LYS A 77 -12.58 2.18 18.02
N ASN A 78 -13.11 1.94 19.22
CA ASN A 78 -12.64 2.61 20.43
C ASN A 78 -11.17 2.29 20.73
N LYS A 79 -10.71 1.05 20.52
CA LYS A 79 -9.28 0.70 20.65
C LYS A 79 -8.39 1.50 19.71
N ILE A 80 -8.84 1.72 18.46
CA ILE A 80 -8.11 2.53 17.48
C ILE A 80 -8.09 4.01 17.90
N ILE A 81 -9.21 4.54 18.39
CA ILE A 81 -9.30 5.92 18.89
C ILE A 81 -8.35 6.12 20.08
N ASP A 82 -8.42 5.24 21.09
CA ASP A 82 -7.56 5.30 22.27
C ASP A 82 -6.08 5.21 21.92
N PHE A 83 -5.74 4.35 20.97
CA PHE A 83 -4.39 4.25 20.44
C PHE A 83 -3.93 5.54 19.77
N SER A 84 -4.78 6.13 18.93
CA SER A 84 -4.50 7.38 18.22
C SER A 84 -4.24 8.53 19.20
N ILE A 85 -5.03 8.62 20.28
CA ILE A 85 -4.85 9.64 21.33
C ILE A 85 -3.52 9.44 22.07
N LYS A 86 -3.18 8.19 22.43
CA LYS A 86 -1.96 7.87 23.20
C LYS A 86 -0.66 7.99 22.40
N ALA A 87 -0.74 7.89 21.07
CA ALA A 87 0.40 8.00 20.19
C ALA A 87 0.77 9.45 19.85
N GLU A 88 0.03 10.45 20.37
CA GLU A 88 0.17 11.90 20.17
C GLU A 88 0.12 12.41 18.72
N GLU A 89 0.34 11.59 17.71
CA GLU A 89 0.08 11.90 16.29
C GLU A 89 -0.10 10.60 15.51
N ILE A 90 -1.34 10.18 15.33
CA ILE A 90 -1.70 9.45 14.10
C ILE A 90 -2.75 10.29 13.38
N ASP A 91 -2.40 11.56 13.16
CA ASP A 91 -3.02 12.39 12.12
C ASP A 91 -2.11 12.54 10.89
N LYS A 92 -1.00 11.79 10.90
CA LYS A 92 -0.13 11.59 9.76
C LYS A 92 -0.25 10.12 9.40
N ASP A 93 -0.78 9.84 8.22
CA ASP A 93 -0.69 8.52 7.59
C ASP A 93 0.79 8.05 7.69
N PRO A 94 1.13 7.10 8.59
CA PRO A 94 2.53 6.84 8.96
C PRO A 94 3.36 6.28 7.81
N ASP A 95 2.72 5.89 6.71
CA ASP A 95 3.37 5.27 5.56
C ASP A 95 3.41 6.19 4.31
N PHE A 96 2.85 7.41 4.36
CA PHE A 96 2.76 8.27 3.18
C PHE A 96 3.05 9.76 3.40
N SER A 97 3.24 10.27 4.62
CA SER A 97 3.53 11.71 4.80
C SER A 97 4.87 12.13 4.19
N ASP A 98 5.87 11.23 4.22
CA ASP A 98 7.23 11.52 3.77
C ASP A 98 7.52 10.98 2.36
N PHE A 99 6.68 10.05 1.88
CA PHE A 99 6.75 9.55 0.52
C PHE A 99 5.98 10.48 -0.41
N ASP A 100 6.69 11.36 -1.11
CA ASP A 100 6.11 12.23 -2.13
C ASP A 100 5.68 11.39 -3.35
N GLN A 101 4.47 10.81 -3.25
CA GLN A 101 3.89 9.98 -4.29
C GLN A 101 3.68 10.77 -5.59
N ALA A 102 3.46 12.08 -5.52
CA ALA A 102 3.30 12.91 -6.71
C ALA A 102 4.63 13.03 -7.47
N LYS A 103 5.74 13.24 -6.74
CA LYS A 103 7.08 13.21 -7.30
C LYS A 103 7.43 11.83 -7.82
N TRP A 104 7.19 10.78 -7.04
CA TRP A 104 7.47 9.40 -7.47
C TRP A 104 6.72 9.05 -8.76
N THR A 105 5.42 9.35 -8.84
CA THR A 105 4.61 9.13 -10.05
C THR A 105 5.15 9.89 -11.26
N LYS A 106 5.55 11.15 -11.06
CA LYS A 106 6.10 11.98 -12.13
C LYS A 106 7.42 11.40 -12.65
N GLU A 107 8.29 10.94 -11.75
CA GLU A 107 9.55 10.30 -12.10
C GLU A 107 9.33 8.96 -12.82
N LEU A 108 8.38 8.13 -12.36
CA LEU A 108 7.99 6.90 -13.04
C LEU A 108 7.58 7.18 -14.49
N ASN A 109 6.70 8.17 -14.71
CA ASN A 109 6.24 8.49 -16.05
C ASN A 109 7.39 8.92 -16.97
N LEU A 110 8.33 9.75 -16.48
CA LEU A 110 9.51 10.14 -17.25
C LEU A 110 10.35 8.92 -17.66
N ILE A 111 10.53 7.96 -16.74
CA ILE A 111 11.25 6.72 -17.02
C ILE A 111 10.52 5.90 -18.09
N LEU A 112 9.19 5.77 -18.01
CA LEU A 112 8.38 5.02 -18.98
C LEU A 112 8.33 5.67 -20.37
N VAL A 113 8.32 7.00 -20.46
CA VAL A 113 8.42 7.72 -21.73
C VAL A 113 9.76 7.42 -22.40
N ASP A 114 10.84 7.37 -21.61
CA ASP A 114 12.19 7.07 -22.07
C ASP A 114 12.50 5.57 -22.23
N ARG A 115 11.49 4.69 -22.24
CA ARG A 115 11.68 3.23 -22.21
C ARG A 115 12.55 2.62 -23.32
N LYS A 116 12.65 3.32 -24.45
CA LYS A 116 13.48 2.91 -25.60
C LYS A 116 14.92 3.43 -25.51
N LEU A 117 15.26 4.24 -24.51
CA LEU A 117 16.59 4.82 -24.35
C LEU A 117 17.51 3.88 -23.55
N THR A 118 18.80 3.95 -23.86
CA THR A 118 19.84 3.20 -23.13
C THR A 118 19.79 3.50 -21.63
N GLY A 119 19.87 2.45 -20.82
CA GLY A 119 19.85 2.58 -19.36
C GLY A 119 18.44 2.70 -18.76
N PHE A 120 17.38 2.52 -19.54
CA PHE A 120 16.01 2.42 -19.05
C PHE A 120 15.86 1.41 -17.91
N GLU A 121 16.27 0.16 -18.12
CA GLU A 121 16.10 -0.95 -17.16
C GLU A 121 16.68 -0.61 -15.79
N SER A 122 17.91 -0.07 -15.77
CA SER A 122 18.59 0.32 -14.54
C SER A 122 17.91 1.50 -13.84
N ARG A 123 17.38 2.48 -14.61
CA ARG A 123 16.63 3.60 -14.04
C ARG A 123 15.32 3.12 -13.42
N LEU A 124 14.58 2.25 -14.11
CA LEU A 124 13.32 1.71 -13.62
C LEU A 124 13.54 0.83 -12.39
N ASP A 125 14.48 -0.11 -12.43
CA ASP A 125 14.83 -0.94 -11.28
C ASP A 125 15.16 -0.09 -10.05
N LYS A 126 16.03 0.92 -10.20
CA LYS A 126 16.38 1.83 -9.10
C LYS A 126 15.17 2.57 -8.56
N HIS A 127 14.27 3.01 -9.42
CA HIS A 127 13.06 3.74 -9.04
C HIS A 127 12.05 2.85 -8.28
N LEU A 128 11.92 1.58 -8.66
CA LEU A 128 11.08 0.59 -7.96
C LEU A 128 11.68 0.18 -6.60
N LYS A 129 13.01 0.19 -6.47
CA LYS A 129 13.71 -0.16 -5.23
C LYS A 129 13.54 0.84 -4.08
N VAL A 130 12.88 1.99 -4.28
CA VAL A 130 12.56 2.91 -3.18
C VAL A 130 11.77 2.20 -2.06
N PHE A 131 10.99 1.17 -2.41
CA PHE A 131 10.23 0.38 -1.44
C PHE A 131 11.07 -0.66 -0.68
N ASN A 132 12.33 -0.87 -1.07
CA ASN A 132 13.25 -1.76 -0.36
C ASN A 132 13.98 -1.07 0.79
N GLU A 133 13.84 0.26 0.92
CA GLU A 133 14.37 0.95 2.09
C GLU A 133 13.67 0.40 3.34
N PRO A 134 14.43 0.03 4.39
CA PRO A 134 13.85 -0.45 5.63
C PRO A 134 12.85 0.59 6.12
N ARG A 135 11.57 0.20 6.21
CA ARG A 135 10.60 1.05 6.89
C ARG A 135 10.97 1.05 8.35
N ASP A 136 11.11 2.25 8.90
CA ASP A 136 11.55 2.51 10.27
C ASP A 136 10.93 1.50 11.26
N GLU A 137 11.75 0.72 11.97
CA GLU A 137 11.31 -0.12 13.11
C GLU A 137 11.01 0.73 14.35
N SER A 138 10.43 1.91 14.14
CA SER A 138 10.08 2.85 15.19
C SER A 138 9.19 2.18 16.23
N GLU A 139 9.28 2.68 17.45
CA GLU A 139 8.39 2.28 18.54
C GLU A 139 6.91 2.43 18.14
N LEU A 140 6.59 3.37 17.25
CA LEU A 140 5.25 3.54 16.67
C LEU A 140 4.83 2.34 15.83
N ASN A 141 5.69 1.84 14.94
CA ASN A 141 5.38 0.67 14.11
C ASN A 141 5.19 -0.61 14.93
N LYS A 142 5.97 -0.78 16.01
CA LYS A 142 5.77 -1.90 16.96
C LYS A 142 4.40 -1.80 17.63
N ARG A 143 4.06 -0.61 18.13
CA ARG A 143 2.76 -0.31 18.75
C ARG A 143 1.58 -0.50 17.78
N LEU A 144 1.72 -0.10 16.52
CA LEU A 144 0.71 -0.33 15.47
C LEU A 144 0.49 -1.82 15.20
N ASN A 145 1.56 -2.60 15.08
CA ASN A 145 1.47 -4.04 14.87
C ASN A 145 0.76 -4.75 16.05
N ILE A 146 1.01 -4.31 17.29
CA ILE A 146 0.31 -4.81 18.47
C ILE A 146 -1.19 -4.49 18.38
N LEU A 147 -1.57 -3.25 18.05
CA LEU A 147 -2.97 -2.87 17.89
C LEU A 147 -3.68 -3.73 16.82
N ILE A 148 -3.05 -3.93 15.66
CA ILE A 148 -3.63 -4.77 14.59
C ILE A 148 -3.82 -6.21 15.09
N ALA A 149 -2.85 -6.77 15.80
CA ALA A 149 -2.95 -8.11 16.38
C ALA A 149 -4.08 -8.20 17.41
N GLU A 150 -4.25 -7.18 18.26
CA GLU A 150 -5.35 -7.11 19.22
C GLU A 150 -6.72 -7.08 18.52
N ILE A 151 -6.89 -6.27 17.47
CA ILE A 151 -8.13 -6.22 16.68
C ILE A 151 -8.42 -7.57 16.01
N ILE A 152 -7.40 -8.21 15.40
CA ILE A 152 -7.54 -9.54 14.78
C ILE A 152 -7.89 -10.59 15.84
N SER A 153 -7.30 -10.50 17.03
CA SER A 153 -7.58 -11.40 18.13
C SER A 153 -8.99 -11.22 18.70
N SER A 154 -9.59 -10.04 18.54
CA SER A 154 -10.94 -9.71 19.05
C SER A 154 -12.05 -9.89 18.00
N LEU A 155 -11.75 -10.44 16.82
CA LEU A 155 -12.78 -10.65 15.79
C LEU A 155 -13.87 -11.61 16.28
N ASP A 156 -15.12 -11.27 15.99
CA ASP A 156 -16.25 -12.17 16.19
C ASP A 156 -16.27 -13.31 15.14
N GLU A 157 -17.16 -14.29 15.30
CA GLU A 157 -17.22 -15.46 14.42
C GLU A 157 -17.48 -15.08 12.95
N LYS A 158 -18.36 -14.10 12.71
CA LYS A 158 -18.69 -13.62 11.37
C LYS A 158 -17.49 -12.89 10.75
N GLN A 159 -16.85 -12.00 11.50
CA GLN A 159 -15.65 -11.28 11.08
C GLN A 159 -14.49 -12.26 10.77
N ARG A 160 -14.24 -13.26 11.63
CA ARG A 160 -13.21 -14.29 11.39
C ARG A 160 -13.46 -15.10 10.13
N LYS A 161 -14.72 -15.51 9.90
CA LYS A 161 -15.10 -16.24 8.69
C LYS A 161 -14.82 -15.41 7.44
N ASN A 162 -15.23 -14.14 7.43
CA ASN A 162 -15.01 -13.24 6.30
C ASN A 162 -13.53 -12.96 6.06
N TYR A 163 -12.77 -12.72 7.13
CA TYR A 163 -11.33 -12.50 7.08
C TYR A 163 -10.63 -13.70 6.45
N LYS A 164 -10.91 -14.91 6.93
CA LYS A 164 -10.34 -16.15 6.37
C LYS A 164 -10.65 -16.29 4.88
N GLN A 165 -11.91 -16.09 4.47
CA GLN A 165 -12.29 -16.14 3.05
C GLN A 165 -11.51 -15.13 2.19
N ARG A 166 -11.25 -13.94 2.73
CA ARG A 166 -10.50 -12.90 2.02
C ARG A 166 -9.03 -13.26 1.89
N ILE A 167 -8.41 -13.81 2.94
CA ILE A 167 -7.04 -14.32 2.90
C ILE A 167 -6.92 -15.50 1.92
N ASP A 168 -7.83 -16.47 1.98
CA ASP A 168 -7.86 -17.62 1.06
C ASP A 168 -7.96 -17.17 -0.40
N PHE A 169 -8.73 -16.12 -0.69
CA PHE A 169 -8.82 -15.53 -2.02
C PHE A 169 -7.48 -14.95 -2.49
N PHE A 170 -6.76 -14.23 -1.61
CA PHE A 170 -5.45 -13.69 -1.96
C PHE A 170 -4.42 -14.78 -2.19
N ILE A 171 -4.40 -15.82 -1.34
CA ILE A 171 -3.51 -16.98 -1.51
C ILE A 171 -3.75 -17.61 -2.89
N ARG A 172 -4.99 -17.95 -3.23
CA ARG A 172 -5.31 -18.53 -4.56
C ARG A 172 -4.96 -17.61 -5.72
N SER A 173 -5.10 -16.30 -5.53
CA SER A 173 -4.75 -15.31 -6.57
C SER A 173 -3.24 -15.29 -6.80
N LEU A 174 -2.44 -15.37 -5.72
CA LEU A 174 -0.99 -15.48 -5.80
C LEU A 174 -0.56 -16.82 -6.39
N ASP A 175 -1.15 -17.93 -5.95
CA ASP A 175 -0.89 -19.27 -6.50
C ASP A 175 -1.17 -19.29 -8.00
N GLY A 176 -2.30 -18.72 -8.44
CA GLY A 176 -2.62 -18.61 -9.86
C GLY A 176 -1.66 -17.73 -10.66
N ILE A 177 -1.07 -16.70 -10.06
CA ILE A 177 0.00 -15.93 -10.72
C ILE A 177 1.26 -16.78 -10.82
N ILE A 178 1.64 -17.49 -9.77
CA ILE A 178 2.87 -18.31 -9.75
C ILE A 178 2.75 -19.49 -10.72
N GLU A 179 1.62 -20.20 -10.70
CA GLU A 179 1.38 -21.38 -11.54
C GLU A 179 1.27 -21.06 -13.04
N ASN A 180 0.85 -19.84 -13.40
CA ASN A 180 0.81 -19.41 -14.81
C ASN A 180 2.16 -18.89 -15.34
N TYR A 181 3.19 -18.86 -14.50
CA TYR A 181 4.55 -18.42 -14.86
C TYR A 181 5.61 -19.55 -14.76
N ILE A 182 5.18 -20.79 -14.49
CA ILE A 182 5.98 -22.03 -14.56
C ILE A 182 5.44 -22.88 -15.72
#